data_AF-A0A2T4UBU9-F1
#
_entry.id   AF-A0A2T4UBU9-F1
#
_cell.length_a   1.000
_cell.length_b   1.000
_cell.length_c   1.000
_cell.angle_alpha   90.00
_cell.angle_beta   90.00
_cell.angle_gamma   90.00
#
_symmetry.space_group_name_H-M   'P 1'
#
loop_
_entity.id
_entity.type
_entity.pdbx_description
1 polymer ?
#
loop_
_entity_poly.entity_id
_entity_poly.type
_entity_poly.pdbx_seq_one_letter_code
_entity_poly.pdbx_strand_id
1 'polypeptide(L)'
;MPRVQTLPRADVDLAAPLATVDSPPMAQLAATTNQPSDNFYAEMLVKGLGARFGTAGTTAAGIAVMRTTLRGIGVRPTAMVDGSGLSRADKASPRQLVTLLQAMDRQPADVRTAWRTSLPVIGRSGTLAGRMRGTAAEGRCSAKTGTLRGVSALSGFCTTTGGRSVYFSLLENAVDALAAKRIEDRMVPKIASLDG
;
A
#
# COMPACT_ATOMS: atom_id res chain seq x y z
N MET A 1 -56.39 41.47 -13.45
CA MET A 1 -55.11 40.78 -13.72
C MET A 1 -54.22 40.94 -12.50
N PRO A 2 -53.96 39.90 -11.70
CA PRO A 2 -53.09 40.03 -10.52
C PRO A 2 -51.64 40.19 -10.97
N ARG A 3 -50.95 41.15 -10.34
CA ARG A 3 -49.56 41.50 -10.62
C ARG A 3 -48.66 40.41 -10.05
N VAL A 4 -47.98 39.66 -10.90
CA VAL A 4 -46.95 38.71 -10.47
C VAL A 4 -45.81 39.52 -9.85
N GLN A 5 -45.68 39.45 -8.52
CA GLN A 5 -44.55 40.04 -7.81
C GLN A 5 -43.37 39.06 -7.92
N THR A 6 -42.39 39.37 -8.76
CA THR A 6 -41.13 38.64 -8.78
C THR A 6 -40.40 38.89 -7.48
N LEU A 7 -40.28 37.87 -6.64
CA LEU A 7 -39.41 37.89 -5.47
C LEU A 7 -37.97 38.17 -5.93
N PRO A 8 -37.19 38.96 -5.18
CA PRO A 8 -35.79 39.20 -5.51
C PRO A 8 -35.07 37.85 -5.55
N ARG A 9 -34.35 37.58 -6.65
CA ARG A 9 -33.37 36.50 -6.67
C ARG A 9 -32.37 36.84 -5.57
N ALA A 10 -32.36 36.06 -4.49
CA ALA A 10 -31.25 36.11 -3.57
C ALA A 10 -29.98 35.87 -4.40
N ASP A 11 -29.00 36.74 -4.27
CA ASP A 11 -27.64 36.50 -4.75
C ASP A 11 -27.09 35.33 -3.93
N VAL A 12 -27.50 34.11 -4.29
CA VAL A 12 -26.96 32.89 -3.70
C VAL A 12 -25.57 32.77 -4.28
N ASP A 13 -24.56 33.02 -3.46
CA ASP A 13 -23.19 32.70 -3.79
C ASP A 13 -23.09 31.17 -3.95
N LEU A 14 -23.19 30.71 -5.19
CA LEU A 14 -23.06 29.29 -5.55
C LEU A 14 -21.67 28.73 -5.23
N ALA A 15 -20.70 29.56 -4.84
CA ALA A 15 -19.38 29.13 -4.40
C ALA A 15 -19.33 28.77 -2.91
N ALA A 16 -20.31 29.18 -2.09
CA ALA A 16 -20.35 28.83 -0.68
C ALA A 16 -20.69 27.33 -0.51
N PRO A 17 -19.85 26.53 0.19
CA PRO A 17 -20.13 25.12 0.37
C PRO A 17 -21.41 24.92 1.20
N LEU A 18 -22.36 24.15 0.66
CA LEU A 18 -23.61 23.81 1.35
C LEU A 18 -23.38 22.81 2.50
N ALA A 19 -22.39 21.94 2.36
CA ALA A 19 -21.96 20.97 3.36
C ALA A 19 -20.53 20.51 3.06
N THR A 20 -19.84 20.04 4.09
CA THR A 20 -18.53 19.39 3.98
C THR A 20 -18.61 17.99 4.59
N VAL A 21 -17.90 17.05 3.98
CA VAL A 21 -17.73 15.69 4.52
C VAL A 21 -16.26 15.36 4.55
N ASP A 22 -15.79 14.95 5.72
CA ASP A 22 -14.42 14.50 5.89
C ASP A 22 -14.31 13.02 5.51
N SER A 23 -13.18 12.67 4.90
CA SER A 23 -12.86 11.28 4.62
C SER A 23 -12.55 10.52 5.91
N PRO A 24 -12.54 9.18 5.87
CA PRO A 24 -11.85 8.40 6.90
C PRO A 24 -10.38 8.84 7.08
N PRO A 25 -9.79 8.59 8.26
CA PRO A 25 -8.38 8.90 8.49
C PRO A 25 -7.47 8.05 7.60
N MET A 26 -6.26 8.55 7.34
CA MET A 26 -5.27 7.89 6.46
C MET A 26 -4.93 6.45 6.87
N ALA A 27 -4.94 6.13 8.17
CA ALA A 27 -4.72 4.77 8.65
C ALA A 27 -5.78 3.80 8.13
N GLN A 28 -7.05 4.23 8.09
CA GLN A 28 -8.15 3.43 7.56
C GLN A 28 -8.06 3.33 6.04
N LEU A 29 -7.77 4.43 5.34
CA LEU A 29 -7.58 4.40 3.88
C LEU A 29 -6.43 3.47 3.48
N ALA A 30 -5.32 3.47 4.22
CA ALA A 30 -4.21 2.56 4.00
C ALA A 30 -4.63 1.09 4.21
N ALA A 31 -5.40 0.78 5.24
CA ALA A 31 -5.93 -0.57 5.47
C ALA A 31 -6.90 -1.01 4.36
N THR A 32 -7.83 -0.14 3.97
CA THR A 32 -8.77 -0.36 2.84
C THR A 32 -8.03 -0.61 1.54
N THR A 33 -6.86 0.01 1.35
CA THR A 33 -6.01 -0.22 0.19
C THR A 33 -5.25 -1.56 0.30
N ASN A 34 -4.52 -1.75 1.39
CA ASN A 34 -3.52 -2.82 1.51
C ASN A 34 -4.12 -4.21 1.80
N GLN A 35 -5.19 -4.29 2.60
CA GLN A 35 -5.79 -5.56 3.01
C GLN A 35 -6.34 -6.35 1.80
N PRO A 36 -7.23 -5.77 0.96
CA PRO A 36 -7.72 -6.42 -0.25
C PRO A 36 -6.81 -6.23 -1.47
N SER A 37 -5.78 -5.37 -1.40
CA SER A 37 -5.00 -4.92 -2.57
C SER A 37 -5.83 -4.12 -3.57
N ASP A 38 -6.53 -3.09 -3.10
CA ASP A 38 -7.40 -2.28 -3.94
C ASP A 38 -6.60 -1.30 -4.80
N ASN A 39 -6.61 -1.54 -6.11
CA ASN A 39 -5.87 -0.73 -7.09
C ASN A 39 -6.48 0.67 -7.25
N PHE A 40 -7.81 0.81 -7.14
CA PHE A 40 -8.46 2.11 -7.31
C PHE A 40 -8.05 3.05 -6.19
N TYR A 41 -8.08 2.58 -4.94
CA TYR A 41 -7.60 3.37 -3.81
C TYR A 41 -6.12 3.70 -3.94
N ALA A 42 -5.26 2.77 -4.38
CA ALA A 42 -3.85 3.04 -4.62
C ALA A 42 -3.64 4.19 -5.62
N GLU A 43 -4.37 4.19 -6.75
CA GLU A 43 -4.29 5.27 -7.74
C GLU A 43 -4.84 6.60 -7.21
N MET A 44 -5.93 6.58 -6.44
CA MET A 44 -6.48 7.78 -5.83
C MET A 44 -5.52 8.38 -4.80
N LEU A 45 -4.85 7.55 -4.00
CA LEU A 45 -3.85 7.99 -3.05
C LEU A 45 -2.65 8.63 -3.76
N VAL A 46 -2.15 8.04 -4.85
CA VAL A 46 -1.07 8.65 -5.64
C VAL A 46 -1.48 10.00 -6.24
N LYS A 47 -2.68 10.10 -6.83
CA LYS A 47 -3.18 11.39 -7.33
C LYS A 47 -3.36 12.41 -6.19
N GLY A 48 -3.78 11.97 -5.01
CA GLY A 48 -3.87 12.79 -3.80
C GLY A 48 -2.51 13.34 -3.36
N LEU A 49 -1.45 12.54 -3.43
CA LEU A 49 -0.08 13.01 -3.20
C LEU A 49 0.31 14.10 -4.22
N GLY A 50 -0.02 13.88 -5.50
CA GLY A 50 0.22 14.87 -6.55
C GLY A 50 -0.54 16.17 -6.31
N ALA A 51 -1.81 16.11 -5.92
CA ALA A 51 -2.65 17.28 -5.65
C ALA A 51 -2.15 18.07 -4.45
N ARG A 52 -1.71 17.38 -3.38
CA ARG A 52 -1.35 18.01 -2.11
C ARG A 52 0.11 18.46 -2.03
N PHE A 53 1.03 17.71 -2.62
CA PHE A 53 2.47 17.91 -2.47
C PHE A 53 3.21 18.05 -3.80
N GLY A 54 2.53 17.76 -4.91
CA GLY A 54 3.06 17.91 -6.25
C GLY A 54 2.49 19.13 -6.96
N THR A 55 2.40 19.03 -8.28
CA THR A 55 1.94 20.12 -9.15
C THR A 55 0.48 20.00 -9.58
N ALA A 56 -0.14 18.82 -9.46
CA ALA A 56 -1.50 18.54 -9.89
C ALA A 56 -2.00 17.20 -9.34
N GLY A 57 -3.32 17.01 -9.27
CA GLY A 57 -3.98 15.73 -8.91
C GLY A 57 -3.87 14.64 -9.97
N THR A 58 -2.66 14.34 -10.43
CA THR A 58 -2.36 13.36 -11.49
C THR A 58 -1.42 12.28 -10.97
N THR A 59 -1.47 11.10 -11.59
CA THR A 59 -0.56 9.99 -11.25
C THR A 59 0.89 10.43 -11.45
N ALA A 60 1.22 11.09 -12.55
CA ALA A 60 2.58 11.56 -12.83
C ALA A 60 3.14 12.50 -11.74
N ALA A 61 2.34 13.47 -11.29
CA ALA A 61 2.73 14.36 -10.19
C ALA A 61 2.90 13.59 -8.87
N GLY A 62 1.99 12.65 -8.57
CA GLY A 62 2.10 11.77 -7.40
C GLY A 62 3.37 10.91 -7.41
N ILE A 63 3.70 10.30 -8.55
CA ILE A 63 4.93 9.52 -8.72
C ILE A 63 6.17 10.40 -8.53
N ALA A 64 6.16 11.66 -8.98
CA ALA A 64 7.27 12.58 -8.75
C ALA A 64 7.49 12.84 -7.25
N VAL A 65 6.41 13.03 -6.48
CA VAL A 65 6.45 13.14 -5.01
C VAL A 65 7.02 11.85 -4.40
N MET A 66 6.46 10.69 -4.74
CA MET A 66 6.91 9.39 -4.22
C MET A 66 8.40 9.14 -4.49
N ARG A 67 8.88 9.43 -5.71
CA ARG A 67 10.30 9.29 -6.07
C ARG A 67 11.19 10.17 -5.20
N THR A 68 10.79 11.40 -4.90
CA THR A 68 11.53 12.29 -4.00
C THR A 68 11.56 11.74 -2.58
N THR A 69 10.42 11.31 -2.06
CA THR A 69 10.31 10.69 -0.74
C THR A 69 11.19 9.44 -0.61
N LEU A 70 11.14 8.55 -1.62
CA LEU A 70 11.92 7.32 -1.64
C LEU A 70 13.43 7.60 -1.69
N ARG A 71 13.87 8.60 -2.47
CA ARG A 71 15.29 9.00 -2.49
C ARG A 71 15.77 9.46 -1.12
N GLY A 72 14.92 10.17 -0.36
CA GLY A 72 15.21 10.61 0.99
C GLY A 72 15.51 9.46 1.97
N ILE A 73 15.00 8.26 1.70
CA ILE A 73 15.26 7.05 2.50
C ILE A 73 16.25 6.08 1.83
N GLY A 74 17.00 6.54 0.82
CA GLY A 74 18.01 5.75 0.12
C GLY A 74 17.46 4.78 -0.93
N VAL A 75 16.16 4.86 -1.26
CA VAL A 75 15.54 4.04 -2.31
C VAL A 75 15.48 4.81 -3.62
N ARG A 76 16.04 4.24 -4.69
CA ARG A 76 16.04 4.84 -6.04
C ARG A 76 15.31 3.92 -7.01
N PRO A 77 13.98 4.02 -7.16
CA PRO A 77 13.21 3.13 -8.03
C PRO A 77 13.69 3.22 -9.48
N THR A 78 13.89 2.07 -10.12
CA THR A 78 14.32 2.01 -11.52
C THR A 78 13.21 2.49 -12.45
N ALA A 79 11.98 2.05 -12.19
CA ALA A 79 10.80 2.51 -12.91
C ALA A 79 9.59 2.46 -11.98
N MET A 80 8.76 3.50 -12.06
CA MET A 80 7.54 3.67 -11.29
C MET A 80 6.60 4.47 -12.18
N VAL A 81 5.48 3.87 -12.54
CA VAL A 81 4.52 4.33 -13.54
C VAL A 81 3.18 4.61 -12.88
N ASP A 82 2.75 3.74 -11.98
CA ASP A 82 1.48 3.88 -11.27
C ASP A 82 1.62 3.57 -9.76
N GLY A 83 0.52 3.70 -9.02
CA GLY A 83 0.48 3.47 -7.57
C GLY A 83 0.13 2.05 -7.17
N SER A 84 -0.51 1.31 -8.06
CA SER A 84 -1.09 -0.01 -7.78
C SER A 84 -0.14 -1.17 -8.09
N GLY A 85 0.85 -0.96 -8.96
CA GLY A 85 1.72 -2.00 -9.49
C GLY A 85 1.09 -2.81 -10.63
N LEU A 86 0.02 -2.31 -11.26
CA LEU A 86 -0.61 -2.96 -12.42
C LEU A 86 0.23 -2.80 -13.69
N SER A 87 0.97 -1.70 -13.80
CA SER A 87 1.87 -1.45 -14.91
C SER A 87 3.01 -2.47 -14.93
N ARG A 88 3.14 -3.18 -16.06
CA ARG A 88 4.27 -4.08 -16.32
C ARG A 88 5.62 -3.35 -16.44
N ALA A 89 5.59 -2.02 -16.55
CA ALA A 89 6.78 -1.20 -16.62
C ALA A 89 7.32 -0.82 -15.22
N ASP A 90 6.59 -1.10 -14.14
CA ASP A 90 7.10 -0.91 -12.78
C ASP A 90 8.27 -1.84 -12.48
N LYS A 91 9.31 -1.30 -11.83
CA LYS A 91 10.53 -2.04 -11.51
C LYS A 91 11.02 -1.67 -10.11
N ALA A 92 11.09 -2.69 -9.26
CA ALA A 92 11.72 -2.63 -7.95
C ALA A 92 12.66 -3.84 -7.78
N SER A 93 13.65 -3.71 -6.89
CA SER A 93 14.47 -4.83 -6.43
C SER A 93 14.07 -5.25 -5.01
N PRO A 94 14.31 -6.52 -4.61
CA PRO A 94 14.05 -6.96 -3.25
C PRO A 94 14.76 -6.11 -2.20
N ARG A 95 15.98 -5.65 -2.50
CA ARG A 95 16.76 -4.77 -1.63
C ARG A 95 16.06 -3.42 -1.41
N GLN A 96 15.53 -2.81 -2.47
CA GLN A 96 14.79 -1.55 -2.37
C GLN A 96 13.53 -1.69 -1.51
N LEU A 97 12.79 -2.78 -1.67
CA LEU A 97 11.60 -3.05 -0.87
C LEU A 97 11.95 -3.31 0.60
N VAL A 98 12.99 -4.09 0.89
CA VAL A 98 13.47 -4.27 2.27
C VAL A 98 13.92 -2.96 2.89
N THR A 99 14.65 -2.10 2.16
CA THR A 99 15.04 -0.77 2.65
C THR A 99 13.81 0.09 2.96
N LEU A 100 12.79 0.07 2.10
CA LEU A 100 11.51 0.77 2.34
C LEU A 100 10.81 0.24 3.61
N LEU A 101 10.67 -1.08 3.76
CA LEU A 101 10.02 -1.68 4.93
C LEU A 101 10.74 -1.30 6.23
N GLN A 102 12.08 -1.33 6.24
CA GLN A 102 12.88 -0.89 7.38
C GLN A 102 12.73 0.61 7.66
N ALA A 103 12.62 1.45 6.63
CA ALA A 103 12.40 2.88 6.80
C ALA A 103 11.01 3.19 7.37
N MET A 104 9.98 2.45 6.94
CA MET A 104 8.62 2.54 7.50
C MET A 104 8.60 2.16 8.98
N ASP A 105 9.42 1.19 9.39
CA ASP A 105 9.50 0.78 10.78
C ASP A 105 10.26 1.76 11.70
N ARG A 106 11.01 2.70 11.12
CA ARG A 106 11.68 3.77 11.88
C ARG A 106 10.83 5.04 11.99
N GLN A 107 9.63 5.06 11.40
CA GLN A 107 8.71 6.19 11.51
C GLN A 107 8.20 6.37 12.95
N PRO A 108 7.64 7.57 13.27
CA PRO A 108 6.91 7.80 14.51
C PRO A 108 5.89 6.70 14.83
N ALA A 109 5.63 6.47 16.11
CA ALA A 109 4.92 5.28 16.59
C ALA A 109 3.51 5.13 16.01
N ASP A 110 2.80 6.24 15.83
CA ASP A 110 1.47 6.30 15.21
C ASP A 110 1.52 5.90 13.73
N VAL A 111 2.46 6.47 12.95
CA VAL A 111 2.64 6.15 11.53
C VAL A 111 3.08 4.71 11.34
N ARG A 112 4.04 4.24 12.14
CA ARG A 112 4.50 2.85 12.14
C ARG A 112 3.36 1.88 12.44
N THR A 113 2.54 2.20 13.45
CA THR A 113 1.39 1.36 13.83
C THR A 113 0.37 1.31 12.71
N ALA A 114 -0.03 2.46 12.16
CA ALA A 114 -0.96 2.54 11.04
C ALA A 114 -0.48 1.75 9.81
N TRP A 115 0.81 1.84 9.49
CA TRP A 115 1.40 1.06 8.40
C TRP A 115 1.38 -0.45 8.69
N ARG A 116 1.88 -0.88 9.86
CA ARG A 116 1.94 -2.30 10.24
C ARG A 116 0.56 -2.96 10.23
N THR A 117 -0.46 -2.27 10.75
CA THR A 117 -1.84 -2.80 10.82
C THR A 117 -2.59 -2.74 9.49
N SER A 118 -2.13 -1.91 8.54
CA SER A 118 -2.72 -1.88 7.20
C SER A 118 -2.43 -3.15 6.38
N LEU A 119 -1.32 -3.85 6.66
CA LEU A 119 -0.90 -5.01 5.88
C LEU A 119 -1.69 -6.28 6.24
N PRO A 120 -1.96 -7.17 5.25
CA PRO A 120 -2.46 -8.51 5.51
C PRO A 120 -1.59 -9.30 6.48
N VAL A 121 -2.24 -9.94 7.46
CA VAL A 121 -1.61 -10.85 8.41
C VAL A 121 -1.75 -12.29 7.92
N ILE A 122 -0.63 -13.01 7.87
CA ILE A 122 -0.59 -14.39 7.38
C ILE A 122 -1.52 -15.29 8.21
N GLY A 123 -2.37 -16.03 7.51
CA GLY A 123 -3.37 -16.93 8.08
C GLY A 123 -4.60 -16.26 8.69
N ARG A 124 -4.65 -14.92 8.72
CA ARG A 124 -5.68 -14.18 9.48
C ARG A 124 -6.49 -13.18 8.66
N SER A 125 -5.87 -12.37 7.78
CA SER A 125 -6.59 -11.27 7.13
C SER A 125 -6.18 -11.02 5.68
N GLY A 126 -7.04 -10.31 4.97
CA GLY A 126 -6.81 -9.82 3.61
C GLY A 126 -6.42 -10.93 2.64
N THR A 127 -5.58 -10.58 1.68
CA THR A 127 -5.06 -11.52 0.66
C THR A 127 -4.22 -12.69 1.18
N LEU A 128 -3.91 -12.73 2.49
CA LEU A 128 -3.14 -13.79 3.14
C LEU A 128 -3.97 -14.62 4.13
N ALA A 129 -5.27 -14.33 4.27
CA ALA A 129 -6.13 -14.99 5.26
C ALA A 129 -6.15 -16.53 5.11
N GLY A 130 -6.10 -17.04 3.88
CA GLY A 130 -6.10 -18.48 3.57
C GLY A 130 -4.73 -19.11 3.39
N ARG A 131 -3.62 -18.35 3.54
CA ARG A 131 -2.26 -18.83 3.24
C ARG A 131 -1.47 -19.12 4.51
N MET A 132 -0.65 -20.18 4.47
CA MET A 132 0.32 -20.54 5.52
C MET A 132 -0.29 -20.70 6.93
N ARG A 133 -1.55 -21.12 7.04
CA ARG A 133 -2.17 -21.53 8.31
C ARG A 133 -1.48 -22.78 8.88
N GLY A 134 -1.40 -22.89 10.19
CA GLY A 134 -0.72 -23.96 10.92
C GLY A 134 0.81 -23.90 10.82
N THR A 135 1.40 -22.81 10.31
CA THR A 135 2.85 -22.66 10.17
C THR A 135 3.40 -21.65 11.18
N ALA A 136 4.73 -21.60 11.33
CA ALA A 136 5.40 -20.61 12.18
C ALA A 136 5.09 -19.15 11.78
N ALA A 137 4.73 -18.90 10.52
CA ALA A 137 4.43 -17.55 10.02
C ALA A 137 3.03 -17.05 10.42
N GLU A 138 2.09 -17.95 10.77
CA GLU A 138 0.71 -17.57 11.08
C GLU A 138 0.66 -16.59 12.26
N GLY A 139 0.03 -15.44 12.05
CA GLY A 139 -0.11 -14.39 13.06
C GLY A 139 1.20 -13.67 13.45
N ARG A 140 2.35 -14.12 12.95
CA ARG A 140 3.68 -13.55 13.23
C ARG A 140 4.21 -12.69 12.10
N CYS A 141 3.72 -12.91 10.90
CA CYS A 141 4.16 -12.23 9.70
C CYS A 141 3.01 -11.43 9.07
N SER A 142 3.34 -10.23 8.62
CA SER A 142 2.46 -9.37 7.83
C SER A 142 3.16 -9.02 6.51
N ALA A 143 2.44 -9.10 5.40
CA ALA A 143 3.03 -8.89 4.09
C ALA A 143 2.02 -8.40 3.06
N LYS A 144 2.52 -7.70 2.04
CA LYS A 144 1.75 -7.34 0.86
C LYS A 144 2.00 -8.36 -0.25
N THR A 145 0.92 -8.86 -0.84
CA THR A 145 0.93 -9.72 -2.03
C THR A 145 1.00 -8.88 -3.32
N GLY A 146 1.57 -9.46 -4.37
CA GLY A 146 1.49 -8.97 -5.75
C GLY A 146 1.31 -10.14 -6.70
N THR A 147 0.42 -10.01 -7.69
CA THR A 147 0.16 -11.10 -8.65
C THR A 147 -0.33 -10.53 -9.97
N LEU A 148 0.40 -10.85 -11.05
CA LEU A 148 0.00 -10.61 -12.44
C LEU A 148 0.28 -11.88 -13.25
N ARG A 149 -0.19 -11.93 -14.50
CA ARG A 149 0.24 -13.02 -15.40
C ARG A 149 1.76 -12.98 -15.57
N GLY A 150 2.42 -14.07 -15.16
CA GLY A 150 3.87 -14.22 -15.22
C GLY A 150 4.63 -13.66 -14.01
N VAL A 151 3.94 -13.17 -12.97
CA VAL A 151 4.56 -12.47 -11.83
C VAL A 151 3.89 -12.87 -10.51
N SER A 152 4.69 -13.18 -9.50
CA SER A 152 4.25 -13.24 -8.10
C SER A 152 5.23 -12.49 -7.20
N ALA A 153 4.71 -11.87 -6.17
CA ALA A 153 5.51 -11.16 -5.19
C ALA A 153 4.90 -11.26 -3.79
N LEU A 154 5.78 -11.31 -2.80
CA LEU A 154 5.42 -11.23 -1.39
C LEU A 154 6.51 -10.50 -0.63
N SER A 155 6.18 -9.34 -0.06
CA SER A 155 7.13 -8.52 0.71
C SER A 155 6.52 -8.08 2.03
N GLY A 156 7.29 -8.15 3.10
CA GLY A 156 6.75 -7.90 4.43
C GLY A 156 7.77 -8.09 5.54
N PHE A 157 7.25 -8.27 6.74
CA PHE A 157 8.04 -8.50 7.94
C PHE A 157 7.45 -9.62 8.78
N CYS A 158 8.30 -10.23 9.60
CA CYS A 158 7.95 -11.24 10.58
C CYS A 158 8.56 -10.89 11.93
N THR A 159 7.83 -11.19 13.00
CA THR A 159 8.44 -11.44 14.31
C THR A 159 8.79 -12.92 14.37
N THR A 160 10.07 -13.27 14.46
CA THR A 160 10.50 -14.67 14.47
C THR A 160 10.11 -15.37 15.77
N THR A 161 10.20 -16.70 15.80
CA THR A 161 10.02 -17.51 17.02
C THR A 161 10.97 -17.09 18.14
N GLY A 162 12.19 -16.65 17.79
CA GLY A 162 13.16 -16.05 18.71
C GLY A 162 12.92 -14.58 19.06
N GLY A 163 11.82 -13.96 18.60
CA GLY A 163 11.42 -12.59 18.95
C GLY A 163 12.07 -11.46 18.15
N ARG A 164 12.89 -11.78 17.13
CA ARG A 164 13.53 -10.76 16.27
C ARG A 164 12.60 -10.29 15.16
N SER A 165 12.68 -9.02 14.78
CA SER A 165 12.04 -8.54 13.55
C SER A 165 12.91 -8.84 12.33
N VAL A 166 12.35 -9.52 11.33
CA VAL A 166 13.00 -9.81 10.05
C VAL A 166 12.15 -9.25 8.91
N TYR A 167 12.81 -8.62 7.94
CA TYR A 167 12.19 -8.05 6.75
C TYR A 167 12.57 -8.88 5.53
N PHE A 168 11.63 -9.10 4.63
CA PHE A 168 11.86 -9.91 3.45
C PHE A 168 11.14 -9.35 2.22
N SER A 169 11.65 -9.73 1.05
CA SER A 169 11.01 -9.46 -0.23
C SER A 169 11.33 -10.60 -1.19
N LEU A 170 10.27 -11.23 -1.70
CA LEU A 170 10.30 -12.26 -2.73
C LEU A 170 9.65 -11.65 -3.98
N LEU A 171 10.41 -11.52 -5.07
CA LEU A 171 9.95 -11.01 -6.36
C LEU A 171 10.26 -12.04 -7.44
N GLU A 172 9.22 -12.62 -8.03
CA GLU A 172 9.32 -13.71 -9.01
C GLU A 172 8.69 -13.27 -10.33
N ASN A 173 9.49 -13.28 -11.40
CA ASN A 173 9.08 -12.87 -12.75
C ASN A 173 9.28 -14.01 -13.75
N ALA A 174 8.50 -14.00 -14.83
CA ALA A 174 8.47 -15.07 -15.84
C ALA A 174 8.15 -16.45 -15.24
N VAL A 175 7.25 -16.48 -14.27
CA VAL A 175 6.87 -17.69 -13.51
C VAL A 175 5.39 -18.02 -13.67
N ASP A 176 5.03 -19.28 -13.43
CA ASP A 176 3.65 -19.62 -13.07
C ASP A 176 3.35 -19.07 -11.66
N ALA A 177 2.32 -18.22 -11.57
CA ALA A 177 2.03 -17.49 -10.33
C ALA A 177 1.58 -18.42 -9.19
N LEU A 178 0.91 -19.54 -9.48
CA LEU A 178 0.49 -20.49 -8.45
C LEU A 178 1.70 -21.28 -7.91
N ALA A 179 2.60 -21.70 -8.79
CA ALA A 179 3.86 -22.33 -8.39
C ALA A 179 4.72 -21.39 -7.52
N ALA A 180 4.86 -20.13 -7.95
CA ALA A 180 5.58 -19.10 -7.20
C ALA A 180 4.99 -18.87 -5.79
N LYS A 181 3.66 -18.74 -5.67
CA LYS A 181 2.99 -18.65 -4.37
C LYS A 181 3.28 -19.83 -3.45
N ARG A 182 3.40 -21.04 -3.99
CA ARG A 182 3.79 -22.23 -3.18
C ARG A 182 5.25 -22.15 -2.72
N ILE A 183 6.13 -21.51 -3.48
CA ILE A 183 7.52 -21.26 -3.08
C ILE A 183 7.54 -20.21 -1.96
N GLU A 184 6.83 -19.09 -2.14
CA GLU A 184 6.61 -18.08 -1.09
C GLU A 184 6.12 -18.74 0.22
N ASP A 185 5.09 -19.59 0.13
CA ASP A 185 4.47 -20.27 1.27
C ASP A 185 5.39 -21.27 1.97
N ARG A 186 6.45 -21.75 1.32
CA ARG A 186 7.48 -22.60 1.94
C ARG A 186 8.62 -21.78 2.55
N MET A 187 8.93 -20.62 1.98
CA MET A 187 10.04 -19.77 2.42
C MET A 187 9.66 -18.96 3.66
N VAL A 188 8.49 -18.32 3.68
CA VAL A 188 8.12 -17.41 4.77
C VAL A 188 8.04 -18.10 6.13
N PRO A 189 7.49 -19.33 6.28
CA PRO A 189 7.56 -20.06 7.54
C PRO A 189 8.99 -20.30 8.02
N LYS A 190 9.93 -20.59 7.12
CA LYS A 190 11.36 -20.74 7.49
C LYS A 190 11.97 -19.43 7.96
N ILE A 191 11.61 -18.30 7.34
CA ILE A 191 12.01 -16.96 7.79
C ILE A 191 11.46 -16.69 9.20
N ALA A 192 10.19 -17.05 9.46
CA ALA A 192 9.57 -16.90 10.77
C ALA A 192 10.20 -17.80 11.84
N SER A 193 10.76 -18.95 11.44
CA SER A 193 11.49 -19.88 12.31
C SER A 193 12.98 -19.59 12.45
N LEU A 194 13.50 -18.47 11.95
CA LEU A 194 14.91 -18.12 12.17
C LEU A 194 15.15 -17.87 13.66
N ASP A 195 15.87 -18.80 14.27
CA ASP A 195 16.45 -18.64 15.59
C ASP A 195 17.69 -17.74 15.50
N GLY A 196 17.93 -16.97 16.57
CA GLY A 196 18.91 -15.88 16.62
C GLY A 196 20.34 -16.30 16.39
#